data_AF-A0A959Y1B3-F1
#
_entry.id   AF-A0A959Y1B3-F1
#
_cell.length_a   1.000
_cell.length_b   1.000
_cell.length_c   1.000
_cell.angle_alpha   90.00
_cell.angle_beta   90.00
_cell.angle_gamma   90.00
#
_symmetry.space_group_name_H-M   'P 1'
#
loop_
_entity.id
_entity.type
_entity.pdbx_description
1 polymer ?
#
loop_
_entity_poly.entity_id
_entity_poly.type
_entity_poly.pdbx_seq_one_letter_code
_entity_poly.pdbx_strand_id
1 'polypeptide(L)'
;RALELVPPLLDGMEELGGRLHKEYEIEFHYALAVVHFGAGEVNKALFWLNKVLNDNEPTLRQDIFSYARLFNLIVHYELGNYDLLEYIVRSTQRFLSKKQRAHEVEVLLIDHIRRLARSDKEEERAALFDSLDEGLNDLFKDPNEGLIQKYFDVLAWVRSHREGITYSEAVKAGHGSRTSTKGRKVRASGKRPAP
;
A
#
# COMPACT_ATOMS: atom_id res chain seq x y z
N ARG A 1 16.45 2.97 10.15
CA ARG A 1 15.98 4.36 9.95
C ARG A 1 14.48 4.51 10.21
N ALA A 2 13.54 3.94 9.44
CA ALA A 2 12.10 4.12 9.76
C ALA A 2 11.68 3.55 11.13
N LEU A 3 12.15 2.34 11.48
CA LEU A 3 11.91 1.74 12.80
C LEU A 3 12.46 2.56 13.99
N GLU A 4 13.50 3.37 13.77
CA GLU A 4 14.09 4.21 14.83
C GLU A 4 13.13 5.33 15.26
N LEU A 5 12.14 5.66 14.41
CA LEU A 5 11.10 6.64 14.71
C LEU A 5 9.93 6.04 15.48
N VAL A 6 9.83 4.71 15.59
CA VAL A 6 8.72 4.04 16.28
C VAL A 6 8.69 4.39 17.78
N PRO A 7 9.78 4.24 18.55
CA PRO A 7 9.77 4.59 19.97
C PRO A 7 9.37 6.05 20.25
N PRO A 8 10.01 7.09 19.66
CA PRO A 8 9.64 8.46 19.95
C PRO A 8 8.23 8.83 19.47
N LEU A 9 7.72 8.16 18.43
CA LEU A 9 6.32 8.34 18.01
C LEU A 9 5.35 7.80 19.07
N LEU A 10 5.61 6.60 19.59
CA LEU A 10 4.78 6.00 20.63
C LEU A 10 4.83 6.82 21.93
N ASP A 11 6.02 7.27 22.33
CA ASP A 11 6.20 8.13 23.50
C ASP A 11 5.41 9.44 23.35
N GLY A 12 5.45 10.07 22.16
CA GLY A 12 4.69 11.28 21.88
C GLY A 12 3.17 11.07 21.85
N MET A 13 2.71 9.91 21.34
CA MET A 13 1.29 9.53 21.39
C MET A 13 0.83 9.34 22.84
N GLU A 14 1.64 8.71 23.68
CA GLU A 14 1.36 8.51 25.11
C GLU A 14 1.36 9.83 25.88
N GLU A 15 2.35 10.70 25.65
CA GLU A 15 2.44 12.02 26.30
C GLU A 15 1.22 12.90 25.99
N LEU A 16 0.77 12.88 24.74
CA LEU A 16 -0.44 13.61 24.34
C LEU A 16 -1.70 12.97 24.91
N GLY A 17 -1.75 11.63 24.99
CA GLY A 17 -2.86 10.87 25.56
C GLY A 17 -4.20 11.33 24.99
N GLY A 18 -5.15 11.70 25.87
CA GLY A 18 -6.46 12.21 25.46
C GLY A 18 -6.48 13.56 24.72
N ARG A 19 -5.33 14.26 24.61
CA ARG A 19 -5.19 15.49 23.82
C ARG A 19 -4.81 15.20 22.36
N LEU A 20 -4.44 13.97 22.03
CA LEU A 20 -4.17 13.57 20.66
C LEU A 20 -5.50 13.52 19.89
N HIS A 21 -5.61 14.33 18.84
CA HIS A 21 -6.79 14.26 17.98
C HIS A 21 -6.87 12.88 17.31
N LYS A 22 -8.08 12.35 17.27
CA LYS A 22 -8.38 11.01 16.76
C LYS A 22 -7.90 10.79 15.32
N GLU A 23 -7.95 11.83 14.48
CA GLU A 23 -7.45 11.77 13.09
C GLU A 23 -5.96 11.43 13.03
N TYR A 24 -5.16 12.05 13.89
CA TYR A 24 -3.72 11.80 13.97
C TYR A 24 -3.42 10.44 14.61
N GLU A 25 -4.19 10.02 15.61
CA GLU A 25 -4.07 8.67 16.18
C GLU A 25 -4.25 7.59 15.10
N ILE A 26 -5.29 7.73 14.26
CA ILE A 26 -5.55 6.83 13.13
C ILE A 26 -4.39 6.85 12.11
N GLU A 27 -3.89 8.05 11.77
CA GLU A 27 -2.72 8.19 10.89
C GLU A 27 -1.48 7.50 11.44
N PHE A 28 -1.18 7.68 12.73
CA PHE A 28 -0.01 7.09 13.36
C PHE A 28 -0.13 5.58 13.45
N HIS A 29 -1.29 5.04 13.81
CA HIS A 29 -1.52 3.59 13.75
C HIS A 29 -1.31 3.03 12.35
N TYR A 30 -1.82 3.70 11.32
CA TYR A 30 -1.60 3.28 9.93
C TYR A 30 -0.11 3.36 9.54
N ALA A 31 0.58 4.44 9.91
CA ALA A 31 2.00 4.61 9.64
C ALA A 31 2.85 3.53 10.33
N LEU A 32 2.53 3.19 11.58
CA LEU A 32 3.17 2.10 12.32
C LEU A 32 2.98 0.76 11.59
N ALA A 33 1.78 0.48 11.07
CA ALA A 33 1.53 -0.72 10.28
C ALA A 33 2.45 -0.80 9.05
N VAL A 34 2.57 0.29 8.28
CA VAL A 34 3.43 0.36 7.09
C VAL A 34 4.91 0.21 7.45
N VAL A 35 5.37 0.86 8.52
CA VAL A 35 6.77 0.80 8.98
C VAL A 35 7.15 -0.62 9.40
N HIS A 36 6.31 -1.28 10.20
CA HIS A 36 6.55 -2.66 10.63
C HIS A 36 6.49 -3.64 9.45
N PHE A 37 5.55 -3.45 8.51
CA PHE A 37 5.50 -4.27 7.30
C PHE A 37 6.77 -4.13 6.48
N GLY A 38 7.24 -2.90 6.25
CA GLY A 38 8.46 -2.64 5.50
C GLY A 38 9.74 -3.14 6.18
N ALA A 39 9.69 -3.42 7.48
CA ALA A 39 10.75 -4.07 8.23
C ALA A 39 10.66 -5.61 8.22
N GLY A 40 9.65 -6.19 7.56
CA GLY A 40 9.38 -7.63 7.58
C GLY A 40 8.69 -8.11 8.86
N GLU A 41 8.28 -7.21 9.75
CA GLU A 41 7.58 -7.54 11.00
C GLU A 41 6.06 -7.64 10.77
N VAL A 42 5.65 -8.53 9.88
CA VAL A 42 4.26 -8.59 9.33
C VAL A 42 3.19 -8.77 10.41
N ASN A 43 3.47 -9.56 11.47
CA ASN A 43 2.54 -9.69 12.60
C ASN A 43 2.33 -8.38 13.37
N LYS A 44 3.40 -7.57 13.55
CA LYS A 44 3.27 -6.24 14.17
C LYS A 44 2.53 -5.28 13.25
N ALA A 45 2.74 -5.39 11.94
CA ALA A 45 1.98 -4.64 10.96
C ALA A 45 0.47 -4.92 11.10
N LEU A 46 0.08 -6.20 11.19
CA LEU A 46 -1.31 -6.61 11.42
C LEU A 46 -1.86 -6.05 12.74
N PHE A 47 -1.07 -6.08 13.82
CA PHE A 47 -1.49 -5.51 15.11
C PHE A 47 -1.88 -4.03 15.00
N TRP A 48 -1.02 -3.22 14.39
CA TRP A 48 -1.30 -1.78 14.22
C TRP A 48 -2.42 -1.52 13.22
N LEU A 49 -2.49 -2.32 12.16
CA LEU A 49 -3.57 -2.21 11.18
C LEU A 49 -4.94 -2.53 11.80
N ASN A 50 -5.00 -3.50 12.72
CA ASN A 50 -6.21 -3.80 13.47
C ASN A 50 -6.63 -2.66 14.42
N LYS A 51 -5.71 -1.79 14.87
CA LYS A 51 -6.09 -0.58 15.62
C LYS A 51 -6.86 0.41 14.74
N VAL A 52 -6.47 0.53 13.47
CA VAL A 52 -7.20 1.35 12.48
C VAL A 52 -8.55 0.73 12.12
N LEU A 53 -8.58 -0.59 11.87
CA LEU A 53 -9.78 -1.27 11.39
C LEU A 53 -10.88 -1.46 12.45
N ASN A 54 -10.50 -1.49 13.72
CA ASN A 54 -11.43 -1.62 14.85
C ASN A 54 -11.69 -0.29 15.57
N ASP A 55 -11.33 0.83 14.95
CA ASP A 55 -11.59 2.14 15.52
C ASP A 55 -13.10 2.41 15.66
N ASN A 56 -13.47 3.14 16.71
CA ASN A 56 -14.87 3.42 17.05
C ASN A 56 -15.47 4.61 16.30
N GLU A 57 -14.67 5.39 15.56
CA GLU A 57 -15.11 6.57 14.80
C GLU A 57 -14.96 6.34 13.28
N PRO A 58 -15.75 5.44 12.67
CA PRO A 58 -15.54 5.02 11.29
C PRO A 58 -15.74 6.15 10.28
N THR A 59 -16.46 7.23 10.62
CA THR A 59 -16.69 8.38 9.73
C THR A 59 -15.44 9.24 9.55
N LEU A 60 -14.49 9.13 10.48
CA LEU A 60 -13.24 9.88 10.47
C LEU A 60 -12.23 9.19 9.54
N ARG A 61 -11.55 9.97 8.68
CA ARG A 61 -10.51 9.45 7.78
C ARG A 61 -10.91 8.18 7.00
N GLN A 62 -12.09 8.27 6.39
CA GLN A 62 -12.64 7.26 5.49
C GLN A 62 -11.68 6.85 4.36
N ASP A 63 -10.77 7.74 3.96
CA ASP A 63 -9.66 7.45 3.06
C ASP A 63 -8.71 6.40 3.66
N ILE A 64 -8.18 6.65 4.86
CA ILE A 64 -7.28 5.71 5.56
C ILE A 64 -8.00 4.40 5.79
N PHE A 65 -9.27 4.41 6.20
CA PHE A 65 -10.00 3.17 6.44
C PHE A 65 -10.14 2.33 5.16
N SER A 66 -10.40 2.94 4.00
CA SER A 66 -10.38 2.24 2.71
C SER A 66 -9.02 1.59 2.43
N TYR A 67 -7.93 2.35 2.55
CA TYR A 67 -6.59 1.86 2.27
C TYR A 67 -6.11 0.84 3.30
N ALA A 68 -6.52 0.96 4.56
CA ALA A 68 -6.26 -0.02 5.61
C ALA A 68 -6.88 -1.36 5.28
N ARG A 69 -8.10 -1.39 4.73
CA ARG A 69 -8.75 -2.64 4.31
C ARG A 69 -8.05 -3.31 3.14
N LEU A 70 -7.59 -2.54 2.15
CA LEU A 70 -6.79 -3.06 1.03
C LEU A 70 -5.44 -3.58 1.52
N PHE A 71 -4.76 -2.81 2.37
CA PHE A 71 -3.49 -3.21 2.95
C PHE A 71 -3.64 -4.46 3.82
N ASN A 72 -4.78 -4.64 4.49
CA ASN A 72 -5.04 -5.83 5.29
C ASN A 72 -5.09 -7.10 4.43
N LEU A 73 -5.60 -7.01 3.19
CA LEU A 73 -5.55 -8.14 2.26
C LEU A 73 -4.11 -8.58 1.98
N ILE A 74 -3.22 -7.61 1.77
CA ILE A 74 -1.79 -7.84 1.53
C ILE A 74 -1.13 -8.44 2.77
N VAL A 75 -1.36 -7.86 3.96
CA VAL A 75 -0.80 -8.37 5.22
C VAL A 75 -1.24 -9.80 5.49
N HIS A 76 -2.51 -10.14 5.28
CA HIS A 76 -2.98 -11.52 5.46
C HIS A 76 -2.43 -12.48 4.39
N TYR A 77 -2.20 -12.01 3.16
CA TYR A 77 -1.53 -12.79 2.12
C TYR A 77 -0.09 -13.12 2.53
N GLU A 78 0.68 -12.12 3.00
CA GLU A 78 2.06 -12.33 3.48
C GLU A 78 2.16 -13.29 4.66
N LEU A 79 1.14 -13.31 5.53
CA LEU A 79 1.07 -14.23 6.66
C LEU A 79 0.65 -15.64 6.27
N GLY A 80 0.32 -15.90 5.00
CA GLY A 80 -0.19 -17.21 4.55
C GLY A 80 -1.60 -17.53 5.05
N ASN A 81 -2.36 -16.52 5.50
CA ASN A 81 -3.69 -16.69 6.08
C ASN A 81 -4.77 -16.86 4.98
N TYR A 82 -4.55 -17.74 4.01
CA TYR A 82 -5.33 -17.80 2.76
C TYR A 82 -6.82 -18.13 2.97
N ASP A 83 -7.15 -19.03 3.91
CA ASP A 83 -8.54 -19.36 4.24
C ASP A 83 -9.31 -18.14 4.78
N LEU A 84 -8.70 -17.41 5.71
CA LEU A 84 -9.27 -16.19 6.27
C LEU A 84 -9.30 -15.08 5.22
N LEU A 85 -8.26 -14.97 4.40
CA LEU A 85 -8.15 -13.95 3.35
C LEU A 85 -9.32 -14.01 2.37
N GLU A 86 -9.81 -15.20 2.02
CA GLU A 86 -10.98 -15.31 1.14
C GLU A 86 -12.23 -14.64 1.74
N TYR A 87 -12.42 -14.75 3.06
CA TYR A 87 -13.47 -14.03 3.76
C TYR A 87 -13.22 -12.53 3.77
N ILE A 88 -11.99 -12.09 4.07
CA ILE A 88 -11.64 -10.67 4.13
C ILE A 88 -11.83 -10.02 2.76
N VAL A 89 -11.43 -10.67 1.67
CA VAL A 89 -11.67 -10.22 0.27
C VAL A 89 -13.14 -9.90 0.04
N ARG A 90 -14.06 -10.83 0.36
CA ARG A 90 -15.50 -10.63 0.17
C ARG A 90 -16.02 -9.44 0.97
N SER A 91 -15.58 -9.32 2.22
CA SER A 91 -15.97 -8.21 3.10
C SER A 91 -15.46 -6.86 2.60
N THR A 92 -14.23 -6.80 2.10
CA THR A 92 -13.60 -5.59 1.57
C THR A 92 -14.22 -5.17 0.25
N GLN A 93 -14.50 -6.11 -0.65
CA GLN A 93 -15.21 -5.82 -1.89
C GLN A 93 -16.60 -5.21 -1.63
N ARG A 94 -17.37 -5.79 -0.69
CA ARG A 94 -18.68 -5.25 -0.30
C ARG A 94 -18.57 -3.87 0.37
N PHE A 95 -17.50 -3.60 1.09
CA PHE A 95 -17.26 -2.29 1.69
C PHE A 95 -16.99 -1.23 0.63
N LEU A 96 -16.08 -1.50 -0.30
CA LEU A 96 -15.69 -0.55 -1.35
C LEU A 96 -16.81 -0.32 -2.37
N SER A 97 -17.63 -1.35 -2.69
CA SER A 97 -18.75 -1.20 -3.62
C SER A 97 -19.84 -0.24 -3.13
N LYS A 98 -19.88 0.08 -1.84
CA LYS A 98 -20.81 1.07 -1.27
C LYS A 98 -20.33 2.50 -1.47
N LYS A 99 -19.04 2.70 -1.75
CA LYS A 99 -18.49 4.01 -2.09
C LYS A 99 -18.85 4.29 -3.55
N GLN A 100 -19.39 5.48 -3.84
CA GLN A 100 -19.91 5.86 -5.17
C GLN A 100 -18.85 5.88 -6.29
N ARG A 101 -17.59 5.54 -5.98
CA ARG A 101 -16.48 5.44 -6.90
C ARG A 101 -15.69 4.18 -6.56
N ALA A 102 -15.85 3.13 -7.36
CA ALA A 102 -14.93 2.01 -7.34
C ALA A 102 -13.70 2.43 -8.16
N HIS A 103 -12.55 2.53 -7.51
CA HIS A 103 -11.30 2.78 -8.21
C HIS A 103 -10.83 1.50 -8.90
N GLU A 104 -10.41 1.61 -10.15
CA GLU A 104 -10.01 0.43 -10.94
C GLU A 104 -8.83 -0.30 -10.29
N VAL A 105 -7.94 0.45 -9.61
CA VAL A 105 -6.82 -0.13 -8.86
C VAL A 105 -7.29 -1.04 -7.72
N GLU A 106 -8.37 -0.67 -7.04
CA GLU A 106 -8.91 -1.46 -5.93
C GLU A 106 -9.49 -2.78 -6.43
N VAL A 107 -10.22 -2.72 -7.54
CA VAL A 107 -10.79 -3.89 -8.20
C VAL A 107 -9.69 -4.83 -8.67
N LEU A 108 -8.67 -4.28 -9.34
CA LEU A 108 -7.52 -5.04 -9.82
C LEU A 108 -6.79 -5.74 -8.66
N LEU A 109 -6.52 -5.03 -7.56
CA LEU A 109 -5.83 -5.58 -6.40
C LEU A 109 -6.64 -6.68 -5.71
N ILE A 110 -7.94 -6.47 -5.51
CA ILE A 110 -8.80 -7.46 -4.86
C ILE A 110 -8.88 -8.74 -5.69
N ASP A 111 -9.02 -8.62 -7.02
CA ASP A 111 -9.04 -9.78 -7.92
C ASP A 111 -7.73 -10.57 -7.86
N HIS A 112 -6.59 -9.88 -7.98
CA HIS A 112 -5.29 -10.54 -7.98
C HIS A 112 -4.98 -11.19 -6.64
N ILE A 113 -5.23 -10.51 -5.51
CA ILE A 113 -5.00 -11.10 -4.18
C ILE A 113 -5.88 -12.34 -3.98
N ARG A 114 -7.13 -12.31 -4.45
CA ARG A 114 -8.03 -13.47 -4.39
C ARG A 114 -7.49 -14.66 -5.19
N ARG A 115 -6.94 -14.40 -6.38
CA ARG A 115 -6.37 -15.43 -7.26
C ARG A 115 -5.06 -15.97 -6.69
N LEU A 116 -4.19 -15.09 -6.18
CA LEU A 116 -2.95 -15.44 -5.51
C LEU A 116 -3.20 -16.36 -4.30
N ALA A 117 -4.20 -16.05 -3.47
CA ALA A 117 -4.57 -16.86 -2.32
C ALA A 117 -5.05 -18.28 -2.66
N ARG A 118 -5.47 -18.52 -3.91
CA ARG A 118 -5.97 -19.82 -4.40
C ARG A 118 -4.94 -20.58 -5.23
N SER A 119 -3.82 -19.94 -5.53
CA SER A 119 -2.80 -20.53 -6.40
C SER A 119 -1.80 -21.32 -5.57
N ASP A 120 -1.64 -22.59 -5.91
CA ASP A 120 -0.67 -23.51 -5.27
C ASP A 120 0.61 -23.66 -6.10
N LYS A 121 0.65 -23.13 -7.32
CA LYS A 121 1.76 -23.27 -8.26
C LYS A 121 2.56 -21.98 -8.37
N GLU A 122 3.88 -22.10 -8.25
CA GLU A 122 4.77 -20.95 -8.32
C GLU A 122 4.69 -20.24 -9.68
N GLU A 123 4.54 -20.99 -10.78
CA GLU A 123 4.44 -20.40 -12.12
C GLU A 123 3.16 -19.57 -12.30
N GLU A 124 2.06 -20.01 -11.68
CA GLU A 124 0.79 -19.27 -11.71
C GLU A 124 0.88 -18.01 -10.85
N ARG A 125 1.51 -18.09 -9.66
CA ARG A 125 1.76 -16.92 -8.82
C ARG A 125 2.65 -15.89 -9.52
N ALA A 126 3.73 -16.34 -10.16
CA ALA A 126 4.60 -15.47 -10.93
C ALA A 126 3.83 -14.75 -12.05
N ALA A 127 3.03 -15.47 -12.82
CA ALA A 127 2.19 -14.89 -13.87
C ALA A 127 1.15 -13.88 -13.33
N LEU A 128 0.58 -14.13 -12.15
CA LEU A 128 -0.34 -13.21 -11.48
C LEU A 128 0.37 -11.92 -11.05
N PHE A 129 1.61 -12.00 -10.53
CA PHE A 129 2.38 -10.81 -10.18
C PHE A 129 2.81 -10.03 -11.41
N ASP A 130 3.17 -10.69 -12.51
CA ASP A 130 3.48 -10.03 -13.79
C ASP A 130 2.25 -9.27 -14.32
N SER A 131 1.08 -9.91 -14.37
CA SER A 131 -0.15 -9.25 -14.85
C SER A 131 -0.59 -8.12 -13.92
N LEU A 132 -0.38 -8.27 -12.60
CA LEU A 132 -0.67 -7.21 -11.64
C LEU A 132 0.25 -6.00 -11.84
N ASP A 133 1.56 -6.22 -12.05
CA ASP A 133 2.51 -5.13 -12.33
C ASP A 133 2.10 -4.36 -13.58
N GLU A 134 1.79 -5.05 -14.68
CA GLU A 134 1.34 -4.42 -15.93
C GLU A 134 0.08 -3.59 -15.71
N GLY A 135 -0.95 -4.16 -15.06
CA GLY A 135 -2.21 -3.48 -14.79
C GLY A 135 -2.04 -2.25 -13.89
N LEU A 136 -1.24 -2.36 -12.81
CA LEU A 136 -0.98 -1.23 -11.92
C LEU A 136 -0.22 -0.11 -12.63
N ASN A 137 0.78 -0.44 -13.45
CA ASN A 137 1.54 0.57 -14.19
C ASN A 137 0.68 1.29 -15.23
N ASP A 138 -0.33 0.62 -15.81
CA ASP A 138 -1.28 1.26 -16.72
C ASP A 138 -2.25 2.18 -15.96
N LEU A 139 -2.88 1.68 -14.91
CA LEU A 139 -3.84 2.44 -14.10
C LEU A 139 -3.21 3.67 -13.43
N PHE A 140 -1.97 3.56 -12.94
CA PHE A 140 -1.27 4.68 -12.30
C PHE A 140 -0.83 5.79 -13.27
N LYS A 141 -1.11 5.67 -14.57
CA LYS A 141 -1.05 6.81 -15.50
C LYS A 141 -2.14 7.83 -15.19
N ASP A 142 -3.29 7.42 -14.64
CA ASP A 142 -4.30 8.32 -14.08
C ASP A 142 -3.88 8.76 -12.66
N PRO A 143 -3.70 10.07 -12.41
CA PRO A 143 -3.39 10.58 -11.08
C PRO A 143 -4.39 10.21 -9.99
N ASN A 144 -5.67 9.98 -10.33
CA ASN A 144 -6.70 9.59 -9.38
C ASN A 144 -6.48 8.18 -8.83
N GLU A 145 -6.02 7.26 -9.68
CA GLU A 145 -5.72 5.87 -9.30
C GLU A 145 -4.42 5.79 -8.49
N GLY A 146 -3.48 6.72 -8.71
CA GLY A 146 -2.21 6.79 -7.99
C GLY A 146 -2.30 7.21 -6.51
N LEU A 147 -3.49 7.56 -5.98
CA LEU A 147 -3.62 8.01 -4.59
C LEU A 147 -3.22 6.95 -3.56
N ILE A 148 -3.51 5.67 -3.83
CA ILE A 148 -3.12 4.56 -2.96
C ILE A 148 -1.61 4.50 -2.71
N GLN A 149 -0.80 4.93 -3.68
CA GLN A 149 0.67 4.95 -3.59
C GLN A 149 1.20 5.95 -2.55
N LYS A 150 0.35 6.87 -2.05
CA LYS A 150 0.70 7.75 -0.93
C LYS A 150 0.62 7.04 0.43
N TYR A 151 -0.19 5.98 0.51
CA TYR A 151 -0.46 5.26 1.75
C TYR A 151 0.33 3.95 1.82
N PHE A 152 0.51 3.26 0.69
CA PHE A 152 1.31 2.05 0.60
C PHE A 152 1.89 1.90 -0.82
N ASP A 153 3.20 1.63 -0.95
CA ASP A 153 3.82 1.41 -2.26
C ASP A 153 3.53 -0.02 -2.75
N VAL A 154 2.38 -0.18 -3.39
CA VAL A 154 1.89 -1.44 -3.95
C VAL A 154 2.86 -1.96 -5.03
N LEU A 155 3.44 -1.07 -5.83
CA LEU A 155 4.42 -1.48 -6.85
C LEU A 155 5.68 -2.06 -6.23
N ALA A 156 6.14 -1.53 -5.10
CA ALA A 156 7.27 -2.10 -4.38
C ALA A 156 6.93 -3.50 -3.84
N TRP A 157 5.70 -3.72 -3.38
CA TRP A 157 5.24 -5.05 -2.97
C TRP A 157 5.22 -6.05 -4.12
N VAL A 158 4.64 -5.68 -5.26
CA VAL A 158 4.64 -6.52 -6.47
C VAL A 158 6.06 -6.82 -6.95
N ARG A 159 6.93 -5.80 -7.00
CA ARG A 159 8.34 -5.97 -7.38
C ARG A 159 9.07 -6.91 -6.44
N SER A 160 8.87 -6.79 -5.12
CA SER A 160 9.54 -7.64 -4.14
C SER A 160 9.29 -9.13 -4.40
N HIS A 161 8.07 -9.49 -4.81
CA HIS A 161 7.71 -10.85 -5.19
C HIS A 161 8.34 -11.27 -6.52
N ARG A 162 8.28 -10.41 -7.54
CA ARG A 162 8.82 -10.73 -8.88
C ARG A 162 10.33 -10.90 -8.89
N GLU A 163 11.04 -10.10 -8.10
CA GLU A 163 12.51 -10.07 -8.07
C GLU A 163 13.10 -10.92 -6.93
N GLY A 164 12.26 -11.46 -6.02
CA GLY A 164 12.72 -12.23 -4.87
C GLY A 164 13.54 -11.41 -3.86
N ILE A 165 13.26 -10.11 -3.74
CA ILE A 165 13.93 -9.19 -2.82
C ILE A 165 12.98 -8.77 -1.70
N THR A 166 13.51 -8.15 -0.65
CA THR A 166 12.64 -7.62 0.43
C THR A 166 11.84 -6.41 -0.06
N TYR A 167 10.67 -6.18 0.55
CA TYR A 167 9.89 -4.96 0.31
C TYR A 167 10.73 -3.69 0.51
N SER A 168 11.57 -3.64 1.56
CA SER A 168 12.44 -2.49 1.83
C SER A 168 13.42 -2.21 0.70
N GLU A 169 13.99 -3.25 0.10
CA GLU A 169 14.89 -3.12 -1.06
C GLU A 169 14.13 -2.62 -2.29
N ALA A 170 12.94 -3.18 -2.55
CA ALA A 170 12.09 -2.77 -3.66
C ALA A 170 11.68 -1.29 -3.57
N VAL A 171 11.30 -0.82 -2.37
CA VAL A 171 10.98 0.60 -2.09
C VAL A 171 12.18 1.49 -2.40
N LYS A 172 13.39 1.14 -1.91
CA LYS A 172 14.62 1.91 -2.17
C LYS A 172 14.93 1.99 -3.66
N ALA A 173 14.78 0.90 -4.39
CA ALA A 173 14.99 0.85 -5.85
C ALA A 173 13.95 1.70 -6.62
N GLY A 174 12.69 1.70 -6.18
CA GLY A 174 11.60 2.46 -6.80
C GLY A 174 11.77 3.98 -6.70
N HIS A 175 12.23 4.49 -5.56
CA HIS A 175 12.48 5.93 -5.37
C HIS A 175 13.66 6.45 -6.22
N GLY A 176 14.69 5.62 -6.46
CA GLY A 176 15.80 5.96 -7.35
C GLY A 176 15.40 6.15 -8.81
N SER A 177 14.45 5.34 -9.30
CA SER A 177 13.94 5.43 -10.68
C SER A 177 13.00 6.63 -10.88
N ARG A 178 12.10 6.91 -9.93
CA ARG A 178 11.13 8.03 -10.00
C ARG A 178 11.78 9.43 -9.96
N THR A 179 12.97 9.56 -9.37
CA THR A 179 13.71 10.83 -9.32
C THR A 179 14.48 11.12 -10.62
N SER A 180 14.93 10.07 -11.34
CA SER A 180 15.63 10.19 -12.63
C SER A 180 14.71 10.71 -13.75
N THR A 181 13.44 10.31 -13.77
CA THR A 181 12.48 10.71 -14.82
C THR A 181 12.05 12.18 -14.72
N LYS A 182 12.14 12.81 -13.54
CA LYS A 182 11.88 14.26 -13.37
C LYS A 182 13.00 15.16 -13.90
N GLY A 183 14.20 14.62 -14.16
CA GLY A 183 15.37 15.40 -14.63
C GLY A 183 15.51 15.54 -16.15
N ARG A 184 14.75 14.79 -16.97
CA ARG A 184 15.00 14.71 -18.43
C ARG A 184 14.09 15.59 -19.30
N LYS A 185 13.20 16.40 -18.71
CA LYS A 185 12.31 17.33 -19.42
C LYS A 185 12.64 18.82 -19.20
N VAL A 186 13.91 19.22 -19.17
CA VAL A 186 14.30 20.63 -19.35
C VAL A 186 15.65 20.74 -20.07
N ARG A 187 15.67 20.53 -21.40
CA ARG A 187 16.65 21.12 -22.35
C ARG A 187 16.42 20.55 -23.75
N ALA A 188 15.42 21.07 -24.46
CA ALA A 188 15.36 20.98 -25.92
C ALA A 188 14.37 22.01 -26.48
N SER A 189 14.68 23.30 -26.32
CA SER A 189 14.09 24.37 -27.15
C SER A 189 15.04 25.56 -27.18
N GLY A 190 16.05 25.45 -28.04
CA GLY A 190 17.00 26.52 -28.32
C GLY A 190 17.41 26.46 -29.79
N LYS A 191 16.45 26.62 -30.72
CA LYS A 191 16.78 26.95 -32.10
C LYS A 191 17.07 28.45 -32.17
N ARG A 192 18.34 28.79 -32.37
CA ARG A 192 18.79 30.12 -32.83
C ARG A 192 18.24 30.39 -34.24
N PRO A 193 17.91 31.64 -34.59
CA PRO A 193 17.80 32.04 -35.99
C PRO A 193 19.21 32.32 -36.55
N ALA A 194 19.36 32.14 -37.86
CA ALA A 194 20.55 32.49 -38.62
C ALA A 194 20.12 32.95 -40.01
N PRO A 195 21.03 33.61 -40.74
CA PRO A 195 21.61 34.92 -40.48
C PRO A 195 20.73 36.07 -41.01
#